data_AF-A0A6N7VD09-F1
#
_entry.id   AF-A0A6N7VD09-F1
#
_cell.length_a   1.000
_cell.length_b   1.000
_cell.length_c   1.000
_cell.angle_alpha   90.00
_cell.angle_beta   90.00
_cell.angle_gamma   90.00
#
_symmetry.space_group_name_H-M   'P 1'
#
loop_
_entity.id
_entity.type
_entity.pdbx_description
1 polymer ?
#
loop_
_entity_poly.entity_id
_entity_poly.type
_entity_poly.pdbx_seq_one_letter_code
_entity_poly.pdbx_strand_id
1 'polypeptide(L)'
;MKVIIFKDGKAFFYEGKNSFEIRKNLKKLSYYKFGESNESDRIKLLIENDKDDEILRLLVILSPIFITIFDNSNDLSFFKEYLKHSNFTYGLYPNFFEGFDRDKYFEFYKGHEKNEDIVLNFDNTIVFTINYIEDKYIVSLIALIEVLFNKYNRRVLIDYFKEIRNDIVINGRRSILANDIYAFYLSKYLINWALDLMKIVRYKDKKNFELIRPIYELSNNLKRPIIKKSNKNQ
;
A
#
# COMPACT_ATOMS: atom_id res chain seq x y z
N MET A 1 14.13 -4.17 3.08
CA MET A 1 12.82 -3.54 3.37
C MET A 1 12.59 -3.58 4.86
N LYS A 2 11.97 -2.55 5.44
CA LYS A 2 11.60 -2.55 6.86
C LYS A 2 10.10 -2.41 7.01
N VAL A 3 9.54 -3.04 8.04
CA VAL A 3 8.12 -3.02 8.37
C VAL A 3 8.01 -2.58 9.81
N ILE A 4 7.18 -1.58 10.07
CA ILE A 4 6.82 -1.15 11.41
C ILE A 4 5.34 -1.42 11.60
N ILE A 5 5.00 -2.26 12.57
CA ILE A 5 3.63 -2.54 12.94
C ILE A 5 3.32 -1.74 14.20
N PHE A 6 2.35 -0.84 14.11
CA PHE A 6 1.79 -0.15 15.26
C PHE A 6 0.52 -0.87 15.66
N LYS A 7 0.53 -1.47 16.85
CA LYS A 7 -0.61 -2.19 17.39
C LYS A 7 -0.75 -1.98 18.89
N ASP A 8 -1.96 -1.66 19.35
CA ASP A 8 -2.28 -1.43 20.77
C ASP A 8 -1.32 -0.41 21.42
N GLY A 9 -1.02 0.67 20.69
CA GLY A 9 -0.11 1.73 21.14
C GLY A 9 1.38 1.36 21.16
N LYS A 10 1.75 0.14 20.75
CA LYS A 10 3.14 -0.34 20.67
C LYS A 10 3.63 -0.39 19.23
N ALA A 11 4.92 -0.14 19.04
CA ALA A 11 5.59 -0.25 17.75
C ALA A 11 6.49 -1.50 17.72
N PHE A 12 6.32 -2.34 16.70
CA PHE A 12 7.10 -3.53 16.45
C PHE A 12 7.86 -3.38 15.14
N PHE A 13 9.17 -3.65 15.16
CA PHE A 13 10.06 -3.39 14.04
C PHE A 13 10.56 -4.71 13.45
N TYR A 14 10.43 -4.83 12.13
CA TYR A 14 10.87 -6.00 11.39
C TYR A 14 11.69 -5.55 10.19
N GLU A 15 12.81 -6.22 9.97
CA GLU A 15 13.68 -5.98 8.83
C GLU A 15 13.98 -7.30 8.12
N GLY A 16 14.15 -7.23 6.81
CA GLY A 16 14.49 -8.36 5.98
C GLY A 16 14.90 -7.92 4.59
N LYS A 17 15.76 -8.72 3.96
CA LYS A 17 16.24 -8.50 2.60
C LYS A 17 15.16 -8.77 1.55
N ASN A 18 14.23 -9.66 1.85
CA ASN A 18 13.12 -10.04 0.97
C ASN A 18 11.88 -10.47 1.77
N SER A 19 10.79 -10.72 1.05
CA SER A 19 9.50 -11.18 1.57
C SER A 19 9.61 -12.45 2.45
N PHE A 20 10.50 -13.40 2.12
CA PHE A 20 10.69 -14.64 2.87
C PHE A 20 11.37 -14.42 4.23
N GLU A 21 12.37 -13.54 4.28
CA GLU A 21 13.03 -13.18 5.53
C GLU A 21 12.09 -12.39 6.45
N ILE A 22 11.33 -11.44 5.90
CA ILE A 22 10.28 -10.74 6.66
C ILE A 22 9.26 -11.74 7.20
N ARG A 23 8.78 -12.68 6.39
CA ARG A 23 7.86 -13.75 6.84
C ARG A 23 8.44 -14.55 8.00
N LYS A 24 9.73 -14.90 7.94
CA LYS A 24 10.42 -15.64 9.02
C LYS A 24 10.48 -14.78 10.29
N ASN A 25 10.77 -13.50 10.17
CA ASN A 25 10.90 -12.58 11.31
C ASN A 25 9.54 -12.26 11.96
N LEU A 26 8.48 -12.13 11.16
CA LEU A 26 7.10 -12.03 11.67
C LEU A 26 6.70 -13.29 12.44
N LYS A 27 6.94 -14.49 11.88
CA LYS A 27 6.64 -15.77 12.54
C LYS A 27 7.37 -16.00 13.87
N LYS A 28 8.59 -15.50 14.01
CA LYS A 28 9.36 -15.64 15.27
C LYS A 28 8.71 -14.88 16.44
N LEU A 29 7.86 -13.89 16.14
CA LEU A 29 7.19 -13.03 17.12
C LEU A 29 5.66 -13.17 17.12
N SER A 30 5.08 -13.95 16.19
CA SER A 30 3.65 -14.29 16.14
C SER A 30 3.15 -15.14 17.32
N TYR A 31 3.97 -15.30 18.37
CA TYR A 31 3.53 -15.74 19.70
C TYR A 31 2.52 -14.77 20.33
N TYR A 32 2.47 -13.52 19.85
CA TYR A 32 1.33 -12.64 20.06
C TYR A 32 0.30 -12.95 18.98
N LYS A 33 -0.72 -13.76 19.30
CA LYS A 33 -1.98 -13.73 18.55
C LYS A 33 -2.52 -12.32 18.68
N PHE A 34 -2.19 -11.48 17.71
CA PHE A 34 -2.74 -10.14 17.62
C PHE A 34 -4.25 -10.28 17.60
N GLY A 35 -4.90 -9.76 18.64
CA GLY A 35 -6.34 -9.81 18.80
C GLY A 35 -7.03 -8.91 17.78
N GLU A 36 -8.26 -8.52 18.09
CA GLU A 36 -9.03 -7.57 17.31
C GLU A 36 -8.22 -6.28 16.98
N SER A 37 -8.48 -5.67 15.83
CA SER A 37 -7.82 -4.44 15.38
C SER A 37 -8.54 -3.21 15.93
N ASN A 38 -7.79 -2.22 16.37
CA ASN A 38 -8.32 -0.89 16.69
C ASN A 38 -8.09 0.07 15.51
N GLU A 39 -8.76 1.23 15.51
CA GLU A 39 -8.70 2.19 14.39
C GLU A 39 -7.34 2.87 14.24
N SER A 40 -6.56 2.93 15.32
CA SER A 40 -5.20 3.48 15.33
C SER A 40 -4.12 2.47 14.90
N ASP A 41 -4.48 1.18 14.77
CA ASP A 41 -3.54 0.14 14.36
C ASP A 41 -3.17 0.32 12.87
N ARG A 42 -1.88 0.38 12.58
CA ARG A 42 -1.37 0.69 11.24
C ARG A 42 -0.03 0.02 10.97
N ILE A 43 0.31 -0.12 9.70
CA ILE A 43 1.59 -0.64 9.25
C ILE A 43 2.28 0.43 8.43
N LYS A 44 3.59 0.60 8.64
CA LYS A 44 4.46 1.39 7.78
C LYS A 44 5.46 0.47 7.10
N LEU A 45 5.44 0.45 5.77
CA LEU A 45 6.48 -0.14 4.95
C LEU A 45 7.51 0.93 4.61
N LEU A 46 8.77 0.67 4.91
CA LEU A 46 9.89 1.54 4.57
C LEU A 46 10.65 0.91 3.40
N ILE A 47 10.63 1.62 2.28
CA ILE A 47 11.14 1.18 0.99
C ILE A 47 12.24 2.15 0.57
N GLU A 48 13.41 1.63 0.21
CA GLU A 48 14.47 2.45 -0.35
C GLU A 48 14.08 2.90 -1.76
N ASN A 49 14.14 4.21 -2.00
CA ASN A 49 13.83 4.77 -3.31
C ASN A 49 15.06 4.69 -4.23
N ASP A 50 14.83 4.61 -5.54
CA ASP A 50 15.92 4.74 -6.51
C ASP A 50 16.21 6.21 -6.84
N LYS A 51 17.31 6.43 -7.58
CA LYS A 51 17.79 7.77 -7.92
C LYS A 51 16.87 8.53 -8.87
N ASP A 52 16.08 7.80 -9.66
CA ASP A 52 15.21 8.37 -10.70
C ASP A 52 13.75 8.50 -10.21
N ASP A 53 13.50 8.23 -8.92
CA ASP A 53 12.18 8.21 -8.29
C ASP A 53 11.19 7.22 -8.95
N GLU A 54 11.69 6.22 -9.68
CA GLU A 54 10.82 5.25 -10.37
C GLU A 54 10.01 4.41 -9.38
N ILE A 55 10.61 3.98 -8.25
CA ILE A 55 9.95 3.24 -7.17
C ILE A 55 8.84 4.09 -6.56
N LEU A 56 9.14 5.34 -6.23
CA LEU A 56 8.14 6.28 -5.72
C LEU A 56 6.98 6.44 -6.70
N ARG A 57 7.28 6.75 -7.97
CA ARG A 57 6.26 6.93 -9.01
C ARG A 57 5.39 5.68 -9.17
N LEU A 58 5.99 4.50 -9.28
CA LEU A 58 5.23 3.26 -9.42
C LEU A 58 4.39 2.96 -8.18
N LEU A 59 4.90 3.25 -6.98
CA LEU A 59 4.12 3.09 -5.75
C LEU A 59 2.89 3.97 -5.76
N VAL A 60 3.05 5.25 -6.13
CA VAL A 60 1.92 6.18 -6.21
C VAL A 60 0.90 5.70 -7.24
N ILE A 61 1.32 5.23 -8.42
CA ILE A 61 0.45 4.66 -9.46
C ILE A 61 -0.35 3.46 -8.94
N LEU A 62 0.33 2.51 -8.30
CA LEU A 62 -0.27 1.26 -7.85
C LEU A 62 -1.00 1.39 -6.51
N SER A 63 -0.81 2.48 -5.79
CA SER A 63 -1.37 2.67 -4.46
C SER A 63 -2.88 2.51 -4.37
N PRO A 64 -3.72 3.00 -5.31
CA PRO A 64 -5.17 2.79 -5.21
C PRO A 64 -5.52 1.30 -5.34
N ILE A 65 -4.76 0.56 -6.14
CA ILE A 65 -4.93 -0.89 -6.32
C ILE A 65 -4.54 -1.63 -5.03
N PHE A 66 -3.38 -1.30 -4.44
CA PHE A 66 -2.95 -1.90 -3.18
C PHE A 66 -3.91 -1.60 -2.04
N ILE A 67 -4.34 -0.34 -1.89
CA ILE A 67 -5.35 0.05 -0.91
C ILE A 67 -6.63 -0.77 -1.09
N THR A 68 -7.13 -0.86 -2.31
CA THR A 68 -8.38 -1.58 -2.61
C THR A 68 -8.33 -3.04 -2.18
N ILE A 69 -7.23 -3.75 -2.41
CA ILE A 69 -7.15 -5.18 -2.11
C ILE A 69 -6.67 -5.49 -0.69
N PHE A 70 -5.88 -4.61 -0.06
CA PHE A 70 -5.30 -4.82 1.26
C PHE A 70 -6.03 -4.10 2.40
N ASP A 71 -7.02 -3.26 2.13
CA ASP A 71 -7.81 -2.64 3.18
C ASP A 71 -8.58 -3.69 4.01
N ASN A 72 -8.58 -3.54 5.34
CA ASN A 72 -9.25 -4.44 6.27
C ASN A 72 -10.64 -3.95 6.70
N SER A 73 -11.10 -2.83 6.18
CA SER A 73 -12.35 -2.18 6.59
C SER A 73 -13.48 -2.49 5.62
N ASN A 74 -14.72 -2.38 6.07
CA ASN A 74 -15.88 -2.74 5.23
C ASN A 74 -16.08 -1.75 4.06
N ASP A 75 -15.61 -0.51 4.20
CA ASP A 75 -15.92 0.61 3.31
C ASP A 75 -14.71 1.51 3.00
N LEU A 76 -13.48 1.01 3.20
CA LEU A 76 -12.25 1.80 3.09
C LEU A 76 -12.18 2.95 4.13
N SER A 77 -12.92 2.84 5.25
CA SER A 77 -13.00 3.87 6.29
C SER A 77 -11.64 4.28 6.85
N PHE A 78 -10.68 3.36 6.98
CA PHE A 78 -9.33 3.72 7.42
C PHE A 78 -8.72 4.76 6.49
N PHE A 79 -8.71 4.49 5.18
CA PHE A 79 -8.13 5.42 4.21
C PHE A 79 -8.98 6.68 4.06
N LYS A 80 -10.30 6.61 4.22
CA LYS A 80 -11.15 7.81 4.24
C LYS A 80 -10.77 8.74 5.37
N GLU A 81 -10.70 8.23 6.60
CA GLU A 81 -10.32 9.05 7.76
C GLU A 81 -8.86 9.50 7.68
N TYR A 82 -7.94 8.60 7.31
CA TYR A 82 -6.52 8.92 7.20
C TYR A 82 -6.26 10.01 6.14
N LEU A 83 -6.87 9.89 4.95
CA LEU A 83 -6.64 10.84 3.86
C LEU A 83 -7.41 12.17 4.04
N LYS A 84 -8.44 12.24 4.89
CA LYS A 84 -9.07 13.53 5.27
C LYS A 84 -8.08 14.50 5.92
N HIS A 85 -7.05 13.99 6.57
CA HIS A 85 -6.01 14.79 7.22
C HIS A 85 -4.82 15.09 6.29
N SER A 86 -4.86 14.64 5.04
CA SER A 86 -3.81 14.95 4.06
C SER A 86 -3.80 16.44 3.72
N ASN A 87 -2.60 16.91 3.42
CA ASN A 87 -2.37 18.24 2.86
C ASN A 87 -2.92 18.41 1.43
N PHE A 88 -3.34 17.33 0.77
CA PHE A 88 -3.73 17.34 -0.64
C PHE A 88 -5.08 16.64 -0.87
N THR A 89 -5.84 17.14 -1.86
CA THR A 89 -7.21 16.70 -2.18
C THR A 89 -7.37 15.19 -2.39
N TYR A 90 -6.34 14.51 -2.90
CA TYR A 90 -6.38 13.07 -3.19
C TYR A 90 -5.48 12.24 -2.26
N GLY A 91 -5.04 12.83 -1.14
CA GLY A 91 -4.21 12.12 -0.18
C GLY A 91 -2.74 11.96 -0.58
N LEU A 92 -2.31 12.63 -1.65
CA LEU A 92 -1.00 12.48 -2.28
C LEU A 92 -0.51 13.81 -2.83
N TYR A 93 0.81 14.03 -2.82
CA TYR A 93 1.43 15.19 -3.45
C TYR A 93 1.09 15.24 -4.96
N PRO A 94 0.55 16.35 -5.47
CA PRO A 94 -0.04 16.40 -6.82
C PRO A 94 0.99 16.22 -7.93
N ASN A 95 2.24 16.66 -7.73
CA ASN A 95 3.24 16.69 -8.80
C ASN A 95 4.12 15.43 -8.86
N PHE A 96 3.73 14.30 -8.24
CA PHE A 96 4.50 13.06 -8.37
C PHE A 96 4.67 12.59 -9.84
N PHE A 97 3.79 13.02 -10.75
CA PHE A 97 3.76 12.57 -12.15
C PHE A 97 4.11 13.63 -13.18
N GLU A 98 3.79 14.89 -12.89
CA GLU A 98 3.94 16.03 -13.79
C GLU A 98 4.99 16.97 -13.21
N GLY A 99 6.26 16.62 -13.44
CA GLY A 99 7.38 17.44 -12.98
C GLY A 99 7.67 17.31 -11.49
N PHE A 100 7.75 16.08 -10.97
CA PHE A 100 8.22 15.83 -9.61
C PHE A 100 9.57 16.49 -9.40
N ASP A 101 9.61 17.41 -8.45
CA ASP A 101 10.76 18.23 -8.09
C ASP A 101 10.99 18.00 -6.60
N ARG A 102 12.10 17.35 -6.27
CA ARG A 102 12.44 16.99 -4.89
C ARG A 102 12.60 18.22 -4.01
N ASP A 103 13.17 19.30 -4.53
CA ASP A 103 13.40 20.51 -3.74
C ASP A 103 12.08 21.16 -3.38
N LYS A 104 11.15 21.28 -4.35
CA LYS A 104 9.79 21.78 -4.07
C LYS A 104 9.01 20.87 -3.14
N TYR A 105 9.13 19.55 -3.32
CA TYR A 105 8.49 18.57 -2.45
C TYR A 105 8.97 18.74 -1.01
N PHE A 106 10.29 18.77 -0.79
CA PHE A 106 10.85 18.89 0.55
C PHE A 106 10.62 20.27 1.17
N GLU A 107 10.64 21.34 0.38
CA GLU A 107 10.33 22.69 0.84
C GLU A 107 8.90 22.78 1.39
N PHE A 108 7.93 22.19 0.68
CA PHE A 108 6.55 22.10 1.17
C PHE A 108 6.48 21.46 2.56
N TYR A 109 7.14 20.31 2.75
CA TYR A 109 7.09 19.56 4.01
C TYR A 109 7.96 20.13 5.14
N LYS A 110 8.74 21.20 4.94
CA LYS A 110 9.42 21.88 6.05
C LYS A 110 8.44 22.57 7.00
N GLY A 111 7.30 23.02 6.48
CA GLY A 111 6.27 23.73 7.24
C GLY A 111 5.01 22.92 7.54
N HIS A 112 4.93 21.66 7.12
CA HIS A 112 3.71 20.85 7.18
C HIS A 112 3.97 19.46 7.76
N GLU A 113 3.02 18.97 8.55
CA GLU A 113 3.03 17.57 8.99
C GLU A 113 2.83 16.62 7.80
N LYS A 114 3.53 15.48 7.84
CA LYS A 114 3.51 14.46 6.80
C LYS A 114 2.34 13.49 7.01
N ASN A 115 1.15 13.90 6.57
CA ASN A 115 -0.11 13.19 6.81
C ASN A 115 -0.54 12.27 5.64
N GLU A 116 0.20 12.27 4.54
CA GLU A 116 -0.07 11.40 3.39
C GLU A 116 0.27 9.94 3.72
N ASP A 117 -0.38 9.00 3.01
CA ASP A 117 -0.09 7.57 3.16
C ASP A 117 1.22 7.18 2.48
N ILE A 118 1.67 7.95 1.48
CA ILE A 118 2.96 7.79 0.82
C ILE A 118 3.78 9.07 0.99
N VAL A 119 4.94 8.94 1.65
CA VAL A 119 5.84 10.06 1.94
C VAL A 119 7.27 9.69 1.58
N LEU A 120 7.96 10.57 0.84
CA LEU A 120 9.40 10.51 0.62
C LEU A 120 10.12 11.28 1.75
N ASN A 121 11.13 10.67 2.35
CA ASN A 121 11.95 11.30 3.36
C ASN A 121 13.27 11.82 2.79
N PHE A 122 13.91 12.74 3.51
CA PHE A 122 15.20 13.34 3.14
C PHE A 122 16.32 12.30 3.00
N ASP A 123 16.24 11.20 3.73
CA ASP A 123 17.16 10.06 3.65
C ASP A 123 16.89 9.14 2.43
N ASN A 124 16.02 9.57 1.51
CA ASN A 124 15.59 8.83 0.32
C ASN A 124 14.77 7.56 0.64
N THR A 125 14.25 7.41 1.86
CA THR A 125 13.31 6.35 2.23
C THR A 125 11.88 6.76 1.91
N ILE A 126 11.10 5.88 1.27
CA ILE A 126 9.65 6.02 1.12
C ILE A 126 8.98 5.32 2.29
N VAL A 127 8.03 6.02 2.93
CA VAL A 127 7.13 5.46 3.93
C VAL A 127 5.77 5.26 3.28
N PHE A 128 5.30 4.01 3.23
CA PHE A 128 3.94 3.67 2.82
C PHE A 128 3.13 3.17 4.02
N THR A 129 2.06 3.89 4.36
CA THR A 129 1.21 3.62 5.53
C THR A 129 -0.11 2.98 5.09
N ILE A 130 -0.47 1.87 5.73
CA ILE A 130 -1.76 1.20 5.53
C ILE A 130 -2.37 0.84 6.89
N ASN A 131 -3.66 0.50 6.90
CA ASN A 131 -4.31 -0.10 8.06
C ASN A 131 -3.63 -1.41 8.45
N TYR A 132 -3.75 -1.81 9.71
CA TYR A 132 -3.28 -3.12 10.14
C TYR A 132 -3.97 -4.27 9.39
N ILE A 133 -3.21 -5.28 8.95
CA ILE A 133 -3.69 -6.51 8.32
C ILE A 133 -2.94 -7.71 8.91
N GLU A 134 -3.50 -8.91 8.79
CA GLU A 134 -2.80 -10.13 9.24
C GLU A 134 -1.43 -10.28 8.56
N ASP A 135 -0.45 -10.80 9.29
CA ASP A 135 0.94 -10.98 8.84
C ASP A 135 1.06 -11.62 7.46
N LYS A 136 0.21 -12.60 7.14
CA LYS A 136 0.23 -13.26 5.83
C LYS A 136 -0.03 -12.28 4.69
N TYR A 137 -0.91 -11.29 4.89
CA TYR A 137 -1.21 -10.26 3.89
C TYR A 137 -0.16 -9.16 3.87
N ILE A 138 0.48 -8.84 5.00
CA ILE A 138 1.68 -7.98 5.03
C ILE A 138 2.76 -8.59 4.12
N VAL A 139 3.02 -9.88 4.29
CA VAL A 139 3.98 -10.62 3.47
C VAL A 139 3.56 -10.65 2.00
N SER A 140 2.27 -10.83 1.70
CA SER A 140 1.75 -10.74 0.33
C SER A 140 2.03 -9.38 -0.32
N LEU A 141 1.77 -8.28 0.40
CA LEU A 141 2.03 -6.93 -0.11
C LEU A 141 3.51 -6.71 -0.41
N ILE A 142 4.39 -7.15 0.50
CA ILE A 142 5.84 -7.05 0.32
C ILE A 142 6.31 -7.87 -0.88
N ALA A 143 5.81 -9.10 -1.04
CA ALA A 143 6.15 -9.96 -2.18
C ALA A 143 5.65 -9.36 -3.51
N LEU A 144 4.47 -8.73 -3.53
CA LEU A 144 3.98 -7.98 -4.69
C LEU A 144 4.91 -6.82 -5.04
N ILE A 145 5.28 -5.99 -4.06
CA ILE A 145 6.19 -4.88 -4.26
C ILE A 145 7.55 -5.38 -4.77
N GLU A 146 8.13 -6.40 -4.13
CA GLU A 146 9.43 -6.96 -4.51
C GLU A 146 9.48 -7.36 -5.99
N VAL A 147 8.45 -8.05 -6.48
CA VAL A 147 8.44 -8.53 -7.86
C VAL A 147 8.09 -7.42 -8.86
N LEU A 148 7.06 -6.60 -8.57
CA LEU A 148 6.60 -5.56 -9.50
C LEU A 148 7.59 -4.39 -9.61
N PHE A 149 8.31 -4.08 -8.53
CA PHE A 149 9.22 -2.93 -8.45
C PHE A 149 10.65 -3.30 -8.81
N ASN A 150 10.91 -4.57 -9.14
CA ASN A 150 12.20 -4.96 -9.69
C ASN A 150 12.51 -4.14 -10.95
N LYS A 151 13.80 -3.90 -11.22
CA LYS A 151 14.24 -2.99 -12.29
C LYS A 151 13.62 -3.31 -13.67
N TYR A 152 13.40 -4.59 -13.97
CA TYR A 152 12.88 -5.03 -15.27
C TYR A 152 11.38 -4.78 -15.42
N ASN A 153 10.59 -5.05 -14.38
CA ASN A 153 9.15 -4.90 -14.41
C ASN A 153 8.74 -3.45 -14.19
N ARG A 154 9.45 -2.72 -13.32
CA ARG A 154 9.09 -1.36 -12.92
C ARG A 154 8.98 -0.41 -14.09
N ARG A 155 9.97 -0.40 -14.99
CA ARG A 155 9.95 0.48 -16.18
C ARG A 155 8.79 0.16 -17.10
N VAL A 156 8.58 -1.13 -17.39
CA VAL A 156 7.46 -1.60 -18.22
C VAL A 156 6.12 -1.20 -17.62
N LEU A 157 5.97 -1.29 -16.29
CA LEU A 157 4.74 -0.90 -15.60
C LEU A 157 4.54 0.62 -15.62
N ILE A 158 5.60 1.42 -15.36
CA ILE A 158 5.52 2.88 -15.45
C ILE A 158 5.10 3.32 -16.85
N ASP A 159 5.68 2.71 -17.89
CA ASP A 159 5.33 3.01 -19.28
C ASP A 159 3.89 2.57 -19.60
N TYR A 160 3.48 1.38 -19.17
CA TYR A 160 2.12 0.89 -19.34
C TYR A 160 1.08 1.83 -18.72
N PHE A 161 1.35 2.34 -17.53
CA PHE A 161 0.43 3.22 -16.82
C PHE A 161 0.53 4.69 -17.25
N LYS A 162 1.52 5.09 -18.05
CA LYS A 162 1.77 6.49 -18.40
C LYS A 162 0.54 7.22 -18.94
N GLU A 163 -0.23 6.55 -19.79
CA GLU A 163 -1.41 7.14 -20.47
C GLU A 163 -2.70 7.07 -19.63
N ILE A 164 -2.76 6.21 -18.60
CA ILE A 164 -3.97 6.01 -17.77
C ILE A 164 -3.75 6.35 -16.29
N ARG A 165 -2.56 6.87 -15.94
CA ARG A 165 -2.16 7.16 -14.55
C ARG A 165 -3.09 8.16 -13.88
N ASN A 166 -3.59 9.16 -14.61
CA ASN A 166 -4.52 10.15 -14.06
C ASN A 166 -5.85 9.47 -13.73
N ASP A 167 -6.33 8.58 -14.58
CA ASP A 167 -7.54 7.82 -14.30
C ASP A 167 -7.37 6.89 -13.10
N ILE A 168 -6.24 6.20 -12.99
CA ILE A 168 -6.01 5.26 -11.89
C ILE A 168 -5.76 5.98 -10.58
N VAL A 169 -4.87 6.98 -10.56
CA VAL A 169 -4.49 7.64 -9.32
C VAL A 169 -5.56 8.62 -8.89
N ILE A 170 -5.97 9.56 -9.76
CA ILE A 170 -6.93 10.59 -9.38
C ILE A 170 -8.31 9.98 -9.23
N ASN A 171 -8.84 9.25 -10.23
CA ASN A 171 -10.18 8.67 -10.09
C ASN A 171 -10.18 7.52 -9.08
N GLY A 172 -9.13 6.68 -9.03
CA GLY A 172 -9.00 5.64 -8.01
C GLY A 172 -9.01 6.19 -6.58
N ARG A 173 -8.19 7.21 -6.29
CA ARG A 173 -8.19 7.88 -4.97
C ARG A 173 -9.51 8.60 -4.71
N ARG A 174 -10.07 9.30 -5.70
CA ARG A 174 -11.39 9.94 -5.58
C ARG A 174 -12.48 8.93 -5.24
N SER A 175 -12.47 7.74 -5.84
CA SER A 175 -13.42 6.68 -5.52
C SER A 175 -13.18 6.05 -4.15
N ILE A 176 -11.93 5.92 -3.69
CA ILE A 176 -11.64 5.52 -2.31
C ILE A 176 -12.25 6.54 -1.33
N LEU A 177 -12.24 7.83 -1.66
CA LEU A 177 -12.82 8.90 -0.85
C LEU A 177 -14.35 9.01 -0.99
N ALA A 178 -14.92 8.66 -2.15
CA ALA A 178 -16.35 8.70 -2.41
C ALA A 178 -17.08 7.50 -1.77
N ASN A 179 -18.31 7.73 -1.30
CA ASN A 179 -19.15 6.74 -0.59
C ASN A 179 -20.29 6.21 -1.47
N ASP A 180 -20.18 6.34 -2.79
CA ASP A 180 -21.28 6.14 -3.73
C ASP A 180 -21.10 4.89 -4.62
N ILE A 181 -22.09 4.65 -5.47
CA ILE A 181 -22.11 3.51 -6.39
C ILE A 181 -20.91 3.54 -7.36
N TYR A 182 -20.35 4.72 -7.65
CA TYR A 182 -19.17 4.89 -8.50
C TYR A 182 -17.91 4.36 -7.81
N ALA A 183 -17.80 4.51 -6.49
CA ALA A 183 -16.74 3.87 -5.71
C ALA A 183 -16.78 2.33 -5.81
N PHE A 184 -17.99 1.75 -5.79
CA PHE A 184 -18.17 0.31 -5.95
C PHE A 184 -17.75 -0.18 -7.35
N TYR A 185 -18.15 0.50 -8.42
CA TYR A 185 -17.73 0.11 -9.77
C TYR A 185 -16.23 0.27 -9.99
N LEU A 186 -15.64 1.39 -9.56
CA LEU A 186 -14.20 1.60 -9.73
C LEU A 186 -13.37 0.60 -8.91
N SER A 187 -13.85 0.18 -7.74
CA SER A 187 -13.21 -0.88 -6.96
C SER A 187 -13.09 -2.20 -7.74
N LYS A 188 -14.08 -2.55 -8.58
CA LYS A 188 -14.01 -3.76 -9.41
C LYS A 188 -12.96 -3.63 -10.51
N TYR A 189 -12.82 -2.45 -11.11
CA TYR A 189 -11.76 -2.19 -12.09
C TYR A 189 -10.38 -2.29 -11.45
N LEU A 190 -10.20 -1.71 -10.26
CA LEU A 190 -8.95 -1.81 -9.49
C LEU A 190 -8.64 -3.27 -9.11
N ILE A 191 -9.64 -4.08 -8.77
CA ILE A 191 -9.45 -5.52 -8.51
C ILE A 191 -8.98 -6.26 -9.78
N ASN A 192 -9.52 -5.96 -10.95
CA ASN A 192 -9.06 -6.60 -12.19
C ASN A 192 -7.58 -6.30 -12.46
N TRP A 193 -7.15 -5.04 -12.31
CA TRP A 193 -5.72 -4.72 -12.39
C TRP A 193 -4.90 -5.41 -11.31
N ALA A 194 -5.41 -5.52 -10.07
CA ALA A 194 -4.74 -6.29 -9.02
C ALA A 194 -4.51 -7.75 -9.44
N LEU A 195 -5.53 -8.39 -10.02
CA LEU A 195 -5.43 -9.76 -10.50
C LEU A 195 -4.43 -9.89 -11.65
N ASP A 196 -4.38 -8.92 -12.56
CA ASP A 196 -3.40 -8.92 -13.65
C ASP A 196 -1.96 -8.71 -13.15
N LEU A 197 -1.75 -7.82 -12.18
CA LEU A 197 -0.46 -7.66 -11.51
C LEU A 197 -0.04 -8.95 -10.79
N MET A 198 -0.97 -9.62 -10.10
CA MET A 198 -0.71 -10.92 -9.47
C MET A 198 -0.39 -12.02 -10.49
N LYS A 199 -1.01 -12.00 -11.68
CA LYS A 199 -0.64 -12.91 -12.79
C LYS A 199 0.78 -12.65 -13.26
N ILE A 200 1.21 -11.38 -13.39
CA ILE A 200 2.61 -11.05 -13.71
C ILE A 200 3.55 -11.70 -12.69
N VAL A 201 3.25 -11.57 -11.39
CA VAL A 201 4.05 -12.23 -10.35
C VAL A 201 4.03 -13.75 -10.51
N ARG A 202 2.88 -14.37 -10.78
CA ARG A 202 2.76 -15.82 -11.04
C ARG A 202 3.70 -16.31 -12.14
N TYR A 203 3.81 -15.54 -13.23
CA TYR A 203 4.64 -15.89 -14.37
C TYR A 203 6.13 -15.61 -14.14
N LYS A 204 6.45 -14.48 -13.48
CA LYS A 204 7.84 -14.04 -13.28
C LYS A 204 8.53 -14.70 -12.10
N ASP A 205 7.79 -14.98 -11.02
CA ASP A 205 8.34 -15.53 -9.78
C ASP A 205 7.33 -16.42 -9.06
N LYS A 206 7.38 -17.73 -9.36
CA LYS A 206 6.52 -18.73 -8.73
C LYS A 206 6.69 -18.81 -7.20
N LYS A 207 7.89 -18.52 -6.68
CA LYS A 207 8.12 -18.60 -5.23
C LYS A 207 7.41 -17.45 -4.51
N ASN A 208 7.58 -16.22 -5.01
CA ASN A 208 6.85 -15.07 -4.47
C ASN A 208 5.32 -15.21 -4.71
N PHE A 209 4.88 -15.89 -5.78
CA PHE A 209 3.46 -16.18 -5.97
C PHE A 209 2.85 -17.01 -4.84
N GLU A 210 3.56 -17.97 -4.27
CA GLU A 210 3.06 -18.72 -3.10
C GLU A 210 2.83 -17.82 -1.87
N LEU A 211 3.57 -16.71 -1.77
CA LEU A 211 3.36 -15.72 -0.72
C LEU A 211 2.16 -14.83 -1.00
N ILE A 212 1.88 -14.49 -2.26
CA ILE A 212 0.71 -13.66 -2.63
C ILE A 212 -0.58 -14.48 -2.79
N ARG A 213 -0.50 -15.82 -2.87
CA ARG A 213 -1.67 -16.70 -3.05
C ARG A 213 -2.85 -16.37 -2.10
N PRO A 214 -2.65 -16.09 -0.80
CA PRO A 214 -3.74 -15.73 0.09
C PRO A 214 -4.50 -14.48 -0.33
N ILE A 215 -3.81 -13.44 -0.82
CA ILE A 215 -4.48 -12.22 -1.29
C ILE A 215 -5.11 -12.43 -2.66
N TYR A 216 -4.46 -13.22 -3.53
CA TYR A 216 -5.02 -13.60 -4.84
C TYR A 216 -6.36 -14.32 -4.70
N GLU A 217 -6.45 -15.32 -3.83
CA GLU A 217 -7.69 -16.06 -3.57
C GLU A 217 -8.80 -15.15 -3.02
N LEU A 218 -8.48 -14.20 -2.14
CA LEU A 218 -9.45 -13.21 -1.67
C LEU A 218 -9.94 -12.31 -2.80
N SER A 219 -9.02 -11.66 -3.51
CA SER A 219 -9.35 -10.72 -4.58
C SER A 219 -10.13 -11.39 -5.71
N ASN A 220 -9.80 -12.64 -6.06
CA ASN A 220 -10.51 -13.40 -7.08
C ASN A 220 -11.96 -13.73 -6.68
N ASN A 221 -12.28 -13.68 -5.39
CA ASN A 221 -13.63 -13.82 -4.85
C ASN A 221 -14.26 -12.47 -4.48
N LEU A 222 -13.69 -11.35 -4.92
CA LEU A 222 -14.11 -9.98 -4.56
C LEU A 222 -14.14 -9.73 -3.05
N LYS A 223 -13.23 -10.39 -2.31
CA LYS A 223 -13.08 -10.26 -0.86
C LYS A 223 -11.79 -9.50 -0.51
N ARG A 224 -11.76 -8.98 0.71
CA ARG A 224 -10.67 -8.22 1.32
C ARG A 224 -10.26 -8.84 2.65
N PRO A 225 -9.07 -8.55 3.18
CA PRO A 225 -8.57 -9.08 4.45
C PRO A 225 -9.25 -8.42 5.67
N ILE A 226 -10.58 -8.54 5.77
CA ILE A 226 -11.37 -7.92 6.84
C ILE A 226 -11.00 -8.56 8.18
N ILE A 227 -10.52 -7.74 9.11
CA ILE A 227 -10.28 -8.15 10.51
C ILE A 227 -11.52 -7.79 11.32
N LYS A 228 -11.97 -8.69 12.20
CA LYS A 228 -13.01 -8.36 13.17
C LYS A 228 -12.49 -7.24 14.08
N LYS A 229 -13.13 -6.06 14.03
CA LYS A 229 -12.85 -4.95 14.96
C LYS A 229 -13.27 -5.35 16.37
N SER A 230 -12.59 -4.79 17.37
CA SER A 230 -13.03 -4.98 18.74
C SER A 230 -14.32 -4.21 18.95
N ASN A 231 -15.37 -4.91 19.37
CA ASN A 231 -16.58 -4.25 19.87
C ASN A 231 -16.28 -3.71 21.28
N LYS A 232 -15.31 -2.81 21.41
CA LYS A 232 -15.19 -2.00 22.63
C LYS A 232 -16.10 -0.78 22.48
N ASN A 233 -17.39 -1.06 22.56
CA ASN A 233 -18.37 -0.06 22.97
C ASN A 233 -18.30 0.02 24.50
N GLN A 234 -17.76 1.13 25.01
CA GLN A 234 -18.21 1.81 26.23
C GLN A 234 -17.67 3.23 26.22
#